data_AF-A0A1E4CD75-F1
#
_entry.id   AF-A0A1E4CD75-F1
#
_cell.length_a   1.000
_cell.length_b   1.000
_cell.length_c   1.000
_cell.angle_alpha   90.00
_cell.angle_beta   90.00
_cell.angle_gamma   90.00
#
_symmetry.space_group_name_H-M   'P 1'
#
loop_
_entity.id
_entity.type
_entity.pdbx_description
1 polymer ?
#
loop_
_entity_poly.entity_id
_entity_poly.type
_entity_poly.pdbx_seq_one_letter_code
_entity_poly.pdbx_strand_id
1 'polypeptide(L)'
;MASPIASAPFAAGHDQVPLPQQTAMDKPIDFGPVRVLSVEPPIFLSGIPYDEYVGFAGPFARHYGNVDAGFIIFPTWSIEQPGRPEALRQRLLEHVSRYPNHKFRFICNTAAEAELLRGVGIPALFLNKNFTVSDQMFRPLASATVEFDAVYVARLVPEKRHELAAAIPRVGYVAYMEFTRDDQQEQDRREQFRGLHASLLAQNPTHALLNEVADDGLPVAMSHQQVNAALSRAAVGLILSEVWPASLK
;
A
#
# COMPACT_ATOMS: atom_id res chain seq x y z
N MET A 1 -24.95 42.62 61.95
CA MET A 1 -25.66 41.33 62.17
C MET A 1 -26.36 40.97 60.88
N ALA A 2 -26.13 39.74 60.39
CA ALA A 2 -26.84 39.01 59.34
C ALA A 2 -27.17 39.74 58.01
N SER A 3 -26.33 39.52 56.99
CA SER A 3 -26.74 39.62 55.58
C SER A 3 -27.42 38.31 55.15
N PRO A 4 -28.59 38.33 54.49
CA PRO A 4 -29.15 37.17 53.82
C PRO A 4 -28.62 37.06 52.39
N ILE A 5 -28.17 35.87 52.03
CA ILE A 5 -27.74 35.48 50.67
C ILE A 5 -29.00 35.14 49.86
N ALA A 6 -29.19 35.82 48.73
CA ALA A 6 -30.11 35.43 47.67
C ALA A 6 -29.30 34.96 46.43
N SER A 7 -29.66 33.77 45.93
CA SER A 7 -29.30 33.11 44.67
C SER A 7 -29.80 33.91 43.45
N ALA A 8 -29.32 33.85 42.20
CA ALA A 8 -28.44 33.03 41.33
C ALA A 8 -28.01 33.98 40.15
N PRO A 9 -27.19 33.66 39.10
CA PRO A 9 -26.95 32.35 38.49
C PRO A 9 -25.50 32.02 38.08
N PHE A 10 -25.33 30.75 37.72
CA PHE A 10 -24.14 30.12 37.13
C PHE A 10 -23.61 30.89 35.90
N ALA A 11 -22.36 31.35 35.96
CA ALA A 11 -21.60 31.76 34.79
C ALA A 11 -20.57 30.66 34.46
N ALA A 12 -20.81 29.94 33.36
CA ALA A 12 -19.87 28.98 32.80
C ALA A 12 -18.74 29.75 32.08
N GLY A 13 -17.57 29.82 32.70
CA GLY A 13 -16.32 30.21 32.05
C GLY A 13 -15.47 28.95 31.82
N HIS A 14 -15.59 28.34 30.65
CA HIS A 14 -14.59 27.39 30.17
C HIS A 14 -13.55 28.18 29.38
N ASP A 15 -12.37 28.39 29.97
CA ASP A 15 -11.18 28.81 29.24
C ASP A 15 -10.85 27.75 28.18
N GLN A 16 -11.19 28.04 26.92
CA GLN A 16 -10.73 27.27 25.78
C GLN A 16 -9.25 27.58 25.55
N VAL A 17 -8.38 26.62 25.87
CA VAL A 17 -7.01 26.62 25.37
C VAL A 17 -7.06 26.56 23.84
N PRO A 18 -6.48 27.52 23.10
CA PRO A 18 -6.54 27.50 21.64
C PRO A 18 -5.79 26.28 21.10
N LEU A 19 -6.46 25.50 20.26
CA LEU A 19 -5.80 24.47 19.46
C LEU A 19 -4.78 25.15 18.53
N PRO A 20 -3.56 24.59 18.38
CA PRO A 20 -2.56 25.16 17.48
C PRO A 20 -3.12 25.20 16.05
N GLN A 21 -3.02 26.37 15.44
CA GLN A 21 -3.43 26.61 14.05
C GLN A 21 -2.69 25.63 13.12
N GLN A 22 -3.45 24.81 12.42
CA GLN A 22 -2.97 23.94 11.35
C GLN A 22 -2.39 24.80 10.22
N THR A 23 -1.06 24.77 10.06
CA THR A 23 -0.37 25.36 8.92
C THR A 23 0.23 24.25 8.05
N ALA A 24 -0.13 24.31 6.76
CA ALA A 24 0.44 23.61 5.60
C ALA A 24 0.09 22.12 5.35
N MET A 25 -0.55 21.93 4.18
CA MET A 25 -0.64 20.74 3.31
C MET A 25 -1.60 19.59 3.71
N ASP A 26 -2.88 19.76 3.36
CA ASP A 26 -3.78 18.62 3.13
C ASP A 26 -3.41 17.93 1.80
N LYS A 27 -2.36 17.10 1.82
CA LYS A 27 -2.31 15.97 0.88
C LYS A 27 -3.38 14.98 1.36
N PRO A 28 -4.29 14.48 0.50
CA PRO A 28 -5.28 13.51 0.93
C PRO A 28 -4.55 12.27 1.47
N ILE A 29 -4.71 12.02 2.78
CA ILE A 29 -4.17 10.83 3.43
C ILE A 29 -5.05 9.66 2.98
N ASP A 30 -4.60 8.98 1.92
CA ASP A 30 -5.12 7.66 1.57
C ASP A 30 -4.56 6.68 2.61
N PHE A 31 -5.41 6.19 3.51
CA PHE A 31 -5.02 5.10 4.41
C PHE A 31 -4.60 3.93 3.53
N GLY A 32 -3.41 3.38 3.76
CA GLY A 32 -2.78 2.39 2.90
C GLY A 32 -3.68 1.17 2.70
N PRO A 33 -3.29 0.22 1.83
CA PRO A 33 -4.15 -0.90 1.49
C PRO A 33 -4.63 -1.61 2.76
N VAL A 34 -5.95 -1.65 2.95
CA VAL A 34 -6.60 -2.28 4.10
C VAL A 34 -7.42 -3.48 3.65
N ARG A 35 -7.39 -4.55 4.44
CA ARG A 35 -8.23 -5.74 4.29
C ARG A 35 -8.78 -6.14 5.66
N VAL A 36 -10.05 -6.54 5.70
CA VAL A 36 -10.68 -7.12 6.88
C VAL A 36 -10.37 -8.62 6.89
N LEU A 37 -9.73 -9.11 7.94
CA LEU A 37 -9.44 -10.53 8.15
C LEU A 37 -10.49 -11.22 9.04
N SER A 38 -11.07 -10.47 9.97
CA SER A 38 -12.14 -10.92 10.86
C SER A 38 -13.03 -9.73 11.18
N VAL A 39 -14.33 -9.98 11.33
CA VAL A 39 -15.31 -8.98 11.75
C VAL A 39 -15.52 -9.01 13.26
N GLU A 40 -15.41 -10.18 13.88
CA GLU A 40 -15.64 -10.37 15.32
C GLU A 40 -14.61 -11.34 15.94
N PRO A 41 -13.61 -10.85 16.70
CA PRO A 41 -13.27 -9.42 16.85
C PRO A 41 -12.76 -8.84 15.51
N PRO A 42 -12.85 -7.51 15.30
CA PRO A 42 -12.36 -6.87 14.10
C PRO A 42 -10.84 -6.98 14.01
N ILE A 43 -10.34 -7.56 12.91
CA ILE A 43 -8.90 -7.70 12.64
C ILE A 43 -8.63 -7.18 11.24
N PHE A 44 -7.65 -6.28 11.11
CA PHE A 44 -7.27 -5.64 9.87
C PHE A 44 -5.84 -5.99 9.47
N LEU A 45 -5.63 -6.22 8.17
CA LEU A 45 -4.31 -6.20 7.55
C LEU A 45 -4.16 -4.85 6.83
N SER A 46 -3.18 -4.05 7.22
CA SER A 46 -2.98 -2.70 6.69
C SER A 46 -1.54 -2.43 6.31
N GLY A 47 -1.32 -1.83 5.13
CA GLY A 47 -0.03 -1.23 4.80
C GLY A 47 0.20 0.08 5.57
N ILE A 48 1.46 0.47 5.75
CA ILE A 48 1.87 1.82 6.20
C ILE A 48 1.89 2.76 4.99
N PRO A 49 0.93 3.68 4.81
CA PRO A 49 1.06 4.72 3.80
C PRO A 49 1.94 5.85 4.35
N TYR A 50 3.05 6.17 3.68
CA TYR A 50 3.88 7.34 4.00
C TYR A 50 4.18 7.45 5.52
N ASP A 51 3.73 8.53 6.18
CA ASP A 51 3.99 8.84 7.59
C ASP A 51 2.93 8.31 8.57
N GLU A 52 1.88 7.62 8.09
CA GLU A 52 0.85 7.01 8.94
C GLU A 52 1.33 5.63 9.42
N TYR A 53 2.31 5.64 10.33
CA TYR A 53 3.03 4.47 10.83
C TYR A 53 2.16 3.36 11.46
N VAL A 54 0.95 3.69 11.91
CA VAL A 54 -0.04 2.73 12.46
C VAL A 54 -1.11 2.31 11.44
N GLY A 55 -0.94 2.69 10.16
CA GLY A 55 -1.84 2.35 9.06
C GLY A 55 -3.28 2.79 9.34
N PHE A 56 -4.23 1.90 9.03
CA PHE A 56 -5.67 2.14 9.22
C PHE A 56 -6.12 2.29 10.68
N ALA A 57 -5.28 1.97 11.67
CA ALA A 57 -5.68 2.00 13.08
C ALA A 57 -6.10 3.39 13.57
N GLY A 58 -5.41 4.45 13.11
CA GLY A 58 -5.74 5.83 13.47
C GLY A 58 -7.15 6.25 13.04
N PRO A 59 -7.48 6.15 11.72
CA PRO A 59 -8.83 6.36 11.22
C PRO A 59 -9.89 5.50 11.92
N PHE A 60 -9.62 4.20 12.12
CA PHE A 60 -10.54 3.30 12.82
C PHE A 60 -10.85 3.80 14.24
N ALA A 61 -9.82 4.15 15.01
CA ALA A 61 -9.96 4.59 16.39
C ALA A 61 -10.73 5.92 16.51
N ARG A 62 -10.58 6.84 15.54
CA ARG A 62 -11.35 8.09 15.51
C ARG A 62 -12.86 7.85 15.35
N HIS A 63 -13.24 6.78 14.66
CA HIS A 63 -14.65 6.48 14.41
C HIS A 63 -15.26 5.55 15.47
N TYR A 64 -14.53 4.50 15.87
CA TYR A 64 -15.03 3.43 16.74
C TYR A 64 -14.52 3.49 18.19
N GLY A 65 -13.57 4.36 18.51
CA GLY A 65 -13.01 4.49 19.85
C GLY A 65 -12.08 3.33 20.25
N ASN A 66 -12.06 2.99 21.54
CA ASN A 66 -11.19 1.96 22.14
C ASN A 66 -11.88 0.58 22.26
N VAL A 67 -12.49 0.11 21.17
CA VAL A 67 -13.04 -1.26 21.11
C VAL A 67 -11.92 -2.29 20.98
N ASP A 68 -12.19 -3.57 21.26
CA ASP A 68 -11.24 -4.64 20.97
C ASP A 68 -11.03 -4.74 19.45
N ALA A 69 -9.80 -4.49 18.99
CA ALA A 69 -9.46 -4.56 17.57
C ALA A 69 -8.00 -4.98 17.35
N GLY A 70 -7.76 -5.81 16.34
CA GLY A 70 -6.44 -6.28 15.92
C GLY A 70 -5.95 -5.58 14.65
N PHE A 71 -4.67 -5.23 14.62
CA PHE A 71 -4.02 -4.59 13.48
C PHE A 71 -2.73 -5.32 13.13
N ILE A 72 -2.74 -5.99 11.98
CA ILE A 72 -1.54 -6.54 11.34
C ILE A 72 -1.03 -5.49 10.36
N ILE A 73 0.14 -4.93 10.64
CA ILE A 73 0.70 -3.82 9.89
C ILE A 73 1.92 -4.30 9.10
N PHE A 74 2.03 -3.91 7.83
CA PHE A 74 3.22 -4.19 7.02
C PHE A 74 3.79 -2.92 6.38
N PRO A 75 5.13 -2.75 6.33
CA PRO A 75 5.73 -1.66 5.58
C PRO A 75 5.45 -1.79 4.08
N THR A 76 5.00 -0.71 3.43
CA THR A 76 4.93 -0.66 1.96
C THR A 76 6.23 -0.19 1.32
N TRP A 77 7.19 0.24 2.14
CA TRP A 77 8.53 0.72 1.80
C TRP A 77 9.52 0.23 2.86
N SER A 78 10.81 0.20 2.52
CA SER A 78 11.83 -0.22 3.48
C SER A 78 11.84 0.68 4.72
N ILE A 79 11.80 0.06 5.89
CA ILE A 79 11.98 0.73 7.19
C ILE A 79 13.45 0.78 7.62
N GLU A 80 14.37 0.22 6.82
CA GLU A 80 15.81 0.15 7.10
C GLU A 80 16.49 1.51 6.85
N GLN A 81 15.91 2.58 7.41
CA GLN A 81 16.45 3.94 7.38
C GLN A 81 16.62 4.44 8.81
N PRO A 82 17.69 5.20 9.11
CA PRO A 82 17.90 5.77 10.42
C PRO A 82 16.67 6.57 10.91
N GLY A 83 16.23 6.33 12.14
CA GLY A 83 15.13 7.06 12.78
C GLY A 83 13.72 6.56 12.44
N ARG A 84 13.54 5.74 11.39
CA ARG A 84 12.20 5.22 11.03
C ARG A 84 11.64 4.25 12.08
N PRO A 85 12.41 3.26 12.59
CA PRO A 85 11.91 2.39 13.66
C PRO A 85 11.50 3.18 14.91
N GLU A 86 12.26 4.20 15.29
CA GLU A 86 11.98 5.05 16.46
C GLU A 86 10.72 5.90 16.26
N ALA A 87 10.56 6.50 15.08
CA ALA A 87 9.35 7.25 14.74
C ALA A 87 8.10 6.35 14.74
N LEU A 88 8.22 5.14 14.19
CA LEU A 88 7.14 4.15 14.21
C LEU A 88 6.77 3.78 15.66
N ARG A 89 7.78 3.53 16.51
CA ARG A 89 7.58 3.22 17.92
C ARG A 89 6.86 4.35 18.63
N GLN A 90 7.28 5.60 18.42
CA GLN A 90 6.63 6.76 19.02
C GLN A 90 5.15 6.81 18.65
N ARG A 91 4.81 6.67 17.36
CA ARG A 91 3.40 6.66 16.92
C ARG A 91 2.60 5.49 17.48
N LEU A 92 3.20 4.31 17.58
CA LEU A 92 2.55 3.16 18.19
C LEU A 92 2.24 3.44 19.67
N LEU A 93 3.18 3.99 20.44
CA LEU A 93 2.99 4.35 21.84
C LEU A 93 1.93 5.44 22.04
N GLU A 94 1.94 6.47 21.19
CA GLU A 94 0.90 7.51 21.16
C GLU A 94 -0.49 6.93 20.87
N HIS A 95 -0.57 5.85 20.08
CA HIS A 95 -1.84 5.20 19.76
C HIS A 95 -2.32 4.29 20.90
N VAL A 96 -1.49 3.36 21.36
CA VAL A 96 -1.89 2.38 22.39
C VAL A 96 -2.10 2.99 23.77
N SER A 97 -1.53 4.17 24.04
CA SER A 97 -1.82 4.94 25.27
C SER A 97 -3.25 5.50 25.28
N ARG A 98 -3.80 5.86 24.11
CA ARG A 98 -5.17 6.33 23.95
C ARG A 98 -6.17 5.18 23.74
N TYR A 99 -5.71 4.11 23.09
CA TYR A 99 -6.54 2.97 22.72
C TYR A 99 -5.91 1.64 23.16
N PRO A 100 -5.88 1.34 24.47
CA PRO A 100 -5.21 0.14 25.01
C PRO A 100 -5.81 -1.21 24.58
N ASN A 101 -7.05 -1.22 24.07
CA ASN A 101 -7.70 -2.43 23.55
C ASN A 101 -7.26 -2.77 22.12
N HIS A 102 -6.62 -1.83 21.42
CA HIS A 102 -6.05 -2.06 20.10
C HIS A 102 -4.75 -2.86 20.20
N LYS A 103 -4.68 -3.99 19.50
CA LYS A 103 -3.52 -4.90 19.50
C LYS A 103 -2.81 -4.88 18.16
N PHE A 104 -1.49 -4.78 18.19
CA PHE A 104 -0.66 -4.65 16.99
C PHE A 104 0.27 -5.85 16.79
N ARG A 105 0.45 -6.23 15.53
CA ARG A 105 1.54 -7.08 15.05
C ARG A 105 2.09 -6.47 13.77
N PHE A 106 3.41 -6.34 13.69
CA PHE A 106 4.07 -5.91 12.46
C PHE A 106 4.58 -7.14 11.73
N ILE A 107 4.42 -7.17 10.41
CA ILE A 107 5.03 -8.19 9.54
C ILE A 107 5.97 -7.48 8.57
N CYS A 108 7.18 -7.99 8.46
CA CYS A 108 8.25 -7.39 7.65
C CYS A 108 8.68 -8.34 6.54
N ASN A 109 9.03 -7.77 5.39
CA ASN A 109 9.43 -8.56 4.22
C ASN A 109 10.89 -9.03 4.31
N THR A 110 11.71 -8.42 5.19
CA THR A 110 13.07 -8.87 5.49
C THR A 110 13.24 -9.20 6.97
N ALA A 111 14.20 -10.06 7.28
CA ALA A 111 14.57 -10.36 8.66
C ALA A 111 15.17 -9.12 9.37
N ALA A 112 15.98 -8.34 8.65
CA ALA A 112 16.60 -7.11 9.15
C ALA A 112 15.56 -6.05 9.56
N GLU A 113 14.52 -5.83 8.75
CA GLU A 113 13.38 -4.99 9.10
C GLU A 113 12.72 -5.47 10.41
N ALA A 114 12.47 -6.77 10.53
CA ALA A 114 11.85 -7.33 11.73
C ALA A 114 12.75 -7.16 12.98
N GLU A 115 14.06 -7.30 12.82
CA GLU A 115 15.04 -7.07 13.89
C GLU A 115 15.08 -5.61 14.34
N LEU A 116 15.09 -4.66 13.41
CA LEU A 116 15.05 -3.24 13.71
C LEU A 116 13.81 -2.87 14.54
N LEU A 117 12.63 -3.35 14.13
CA LEU A 117 11.39 -3.09 14.87
C LEU A 117 11.38 -3.76 16.24
N ARG A 118 11.85 -5.01 16.34
CA ARG A 118 11.99 -5.68 17.65
C ARG A 118 12.97 -4.96 18.56
N GLY A 119 14.06 -4.42 18.02
CA GLY A 119 15.08 -3.66 18.74
C GLY A 119 14.53 -2.41 19.43
N VAL A 120 13.49 -1.80 18.86
CA VAL A 120 12.77 -0.65 19.46
C VAL A 120 11.50 -1.07 20.23
N GLY A 121 11.29 -2.37 20.45
CA GLY A 121 10.19 -2.92 21.25
C GLY A 121 8.85 -3.06 20.52
N ILE A 122 8.85 -3.00 19.18
CA ILE A 122 7.64 -3.25 18.38
C ILE A 122 7.49 -4.77 18.13
N PRO A 123 6.29 -5.35 18.32
CA PRO A 123 6.07 -6.77 18.08
C PRO A 123 6.05 -7.08 16.58
N ALA A 124 7.23 -7.40 16.03
CA ALA A 124 7.43 -7.63 14.59
C ALA A 124 7.87 -9.07 14.25
N LEU A 125 7.28 -9.61 13.18
CA LEU A 125 7.55 -10.93 12.61
C LEU A 125 8.21 -10.79 11.24
N PHE A 126 9.17 -11.66 10.95
CA PHE A 126 9.63 -11.84 9.57
C PHE A 126 8.60 -12.72 8.85
N LEU A 127 7.72 -12.06 8.09
CA LEU A 127 6.63 -12.70 7.36
C LEU A 127 6.31 -11.85 6.13
N ASN A 128 6.40 -12.48 4.96
CA ASN A 128 6.11 -11.81 3.70
C ASN A 128 4.67 -11.28 3.66
N LYS A 129 4.48 -10.02 3.25
CA LYS A 129 3.15 -9.39 3.20
C LYS A 129 2.12 -10.12 2.32
N ASN A 130 2.59 -10.90 1.34
CA ASN A 130 1.74 -11.66 0.42
C ASN A 130 1.35 -13.05 0.96
N PHE A 131 1.53 -13.32 2.26
CA PHE A 131 1.14 -14.60 2.87
C PHE A 131 -0.36 -14.93 2.75
N THR A 132 -1.19 -13.94 2.39
CA THR A 132 -2.63 -14.10 2.15
C THR A 132 -2.98 -14.38 0.68
N VAL A 133 -2.00 -14.37 -0.23
CA VAL A 133 -2.22 -14.68 -1.65
C VAL A 133 -2.61 -16.15 -1.78
N SER A 134 -3.71 -16.41 -2.49
CA SER A 134 -4.22 -17.76 -2.73
C SER A 134 -3.70 -18.31 -4.07
N ASP A 135 -3.15 -19.51 -4.02
CA ASP A 135 -2.79 -20.31 -5.19
C ASP A 135 -4.01 -20.78 -6.01
N GLN A 136 -5.22 -20.70 -5.44
CA GLN A 136 -6.46 -20.92 -6.18
C GLN A 136 -6.82 -19.73 -7.07
N MET A 137 -6.35 -18.53 -6.70
CA MET A 137 -6.60 -17.30 -7.44
C MET A 137 -5.55 -17.05 -8.52
N PHE A 138 -4.27 -17.21 -8.18
CA PHE A 138 -3.14 -17.03 -9.11
C PHE A 138 -2.42 -18.35 -9.33
N ARG A 139 -2.55 -18.90 -10.53
CA ARG A 139 -1.99 -20.22 -10.87
C ARG A 139 -1.70 -20.34 -12.37
N PRO A 140 -0.66 -21.10 -12.74
CA PRO A 140 -0.46 -21.53 -14.12
C PRO A 140 -1.64 -22.34 -14.63
N LEU A 141 -2.05 -22.12 -15.88
CA LEU A 141 -3.05 -22.92 -16.57
C LEU A 141 -2.34 -24.00 -17.40
N ALA A 142 -2.66 -25.26 -17.13
CA ALA A 142 -1.93 -26.42 -17.65
C ALA A 142 -1.98 -26.61 -19.18
N SER A 143 -2.90 -25.93 -19.88
CA SER A 143 -3.21 -26.19 -21.29
C SER A 143 -2.93 -25.01 -22.22
N ALA A 144 -2.18 -24.01 -21.78
CA ALA A 144 -1.87 -22.85 -22.62
C ALA A 144 -0.69 -23.14 -23.56
N THR A 145 -0.78 -22.64 -24.79
CA THR A 145 0.33 -22.64 -25.72
C THR A 145 1.28 -21.49 -25.38
N VAL A 146 2.58 -21.78 -25.30
CA VAL A 146 3.60 -20.75 -25.07
C VAL A 146 3.80 -19.92 -26.34
N GLU A 147 3.45 -18.65 -26.28
CA GLU A 147 3.57 -17.65 -27.35
C GLU A 147 4.71 -16.66 -27.11
N PHE A 148 5.07 -16.44 -25.83
CA PHE A 148 6.11 -15.51 -25.42
C PHE A 148 7.25 -16.24 -24.72
N ASP A 149 8.47 -15.74 -24.90
CA ASP A 149 9.64 -16.28 -24.21
C ASP A 149 9.60 -15.88 -22.73
N ALA A 150 9.02 -14.70 -22.42
CA ALA A 150 8.79 -14.26 -21.06
C ALA A 150 7.54 -13.38 -20.90
N VAL A 151 7.02 -13.28 -19.68
CA VAL A 151 5.94 -12.35 -19.30
C VAL A 151 6.38 -11.47 -18.12
N TYR A 152 6.01 -10.20 -18.14
CA TYR A 152 6.24 -9.29 -17.03
C TYR A 152 4.95 -8.62 -16.58
N VAL A 153 4.54 -8.91 -15.35
CA VAL A 153 3.38 -8.28 -14.69
C VAL A 153 3.88 -7.14 -13.81
N ALA A 154 3.75 -5.91 -14.28
CA ALA A 154 4.25 -4.74 -13.57
C ALA A 154 3.57 -3.44 -14.06
N ARG A 155 3.55 -2.42 -13.20
CA ARG A 155 3.25 -1.05 -13.64
C ARG A 155 4.25 -0.62 -14.69
N LEU A 156 3.80 0.06 -15.74
CA LEU A 156 4.71 0.61 -16.74
C LEU A 156 5.30 1.94 -16.27
N VAL A 157 6.33 1.84 -15.43
CA VAL A 157 7.06 2.98 -14.84
C VAL A 157 8.58 2.71 -14.88
N PRO A 158 9.45 3.75 -14.81
CA PRO A 158 10.89 3.58 -14.91
C PRO A 158 11.50 2.63 -13.88
N GLU A 159 11.00 2.64 -12.64
CA GLU A 159 11.53 1.81 -11.53
C GLU A 159 11.33 0.31 -11.77
N LYS A 160 10.46 -0.07 -12.71
CA LYS A 160 10.21 -1.45 -13.10
C LYS A 160 11.14 -1.96 -14.19
N ARG A 161 11.95 -1.07 -14.78
CA ARG A 161 13.09 -1.38 -15.65
C ARG A 161 12.77 -2.31 -16.83
N HIS A 162 11.72 -1.96 -17.58
CA HIS A 162 11.24 -2.74 -18.74
C HIS A 162 12.30 -2.85 -19.84
N GLU A 163 13.20 -1.87 -19.94
CA GLU A 163 14.33 -1.83 -20.86
C GLU A 163 15.28 -3.03 -20.68
N LEU A 164 15.37 -3.61 -19.49
CA LEU A 164 16.20 -4.80 -19.24
C LEU A 164 15.67 -6.06 -19.95
N ALA A 165 14.42 -6.03 -20.42
CA ALA A 165 13.83 -7.13 -21.17
C ALA A 165 14.15 -7.09 -22.68
N ALA A 166 14.86 -6.06 -23.17
CA ALA A 166 15.08 -5.84 -24.60
C ALA A 166 15.82 -6.97 -25.32
N ALA A 167 16.70 -7.70 -24.61
CA ALA A 167 17.42 -8.83 -25.18
C ALA A 167 16.57 -10.12 -25.32
N ILE A 168 15.37 -10.14 -24.74
CA ILE A 168 14.45 -11.28 -24.83
C ILE A 168 13.65 -11.15 -26.12
N PRO A 169 13.63 -12.17 -27.02
CA PRO A 169 13.03 -12.02 -28.34
C PRO A 169 11.55 -11.65 -28.32
N ARG A 170 10.73 -12.29 -27.47
CA ARG A 170 9.30 -12.00 -27.33
C ARG A 170 8.89 -11.89 -25.87
N VAL A 171 8.45 -10.71 -25.45
CA VAL A 171 7.96 -10.44 -24.10
C VAL A 171 6.51 -10.02 -24.14
N GLY A 172 5.69 -10.65 -23.31
CA GLY A 172 4.34 -10.19 -23.01
C GLY A 172 4.34 -9.30 -21.77
N TYR A 173 3.74 -8.12 -21.85
CA TYR A 173 3.59 -7.20 -20.72
C TYR A 173 2.14 -7.21 -20.22
N VAL A 174 1.96 -7.38 -18.91
CA VAL A 174 0.67 -7.15 -18.25
C VAL A 174 0.84 -5.93 -17.34
N ALA A 175 0.25 -4.81 -17.77
CA ALA A 175 0.32 -3.55 -17.07
C ALA A 175 -0.97 -3.25 -16.28
N TYR A 176 -0.83 -2.39 -15.29
CA TYR A 176 -1.95 -1.84 -14.53
C TYR A 176 -1.63 -0.40 -14.11
N MET A 177 -2.68 0.39 -13.89
CA MET A 177 -2.59 1.77 -13.42
C MET A 177 -2.98 1.87 -11.96
N GLU A 178 -2.28 2.71 -11.19
CA GLU A 178 -2.69 3.12 -9.85
C GLU A 178 -3.38 4.48 -9.95
N PHE A 179 -4.65 4.52 -9.55
CA PHE A 179 -5.41 5.76 -9.52
C PHE A 179 -5.01 6.63 -8.32
N THR A 180 -5.01 7.94 -8.52
CA THR A 180 -4.88 8.92 -7.45
C THR A 180 -6.05 9.90 -7.50
N ARG A 181 -6.36 10.53 -6.35
CA ARG A 181 -7.38 11.58 -6.25
C ARG A 181 -6.87 12.96 -6.67
N ASP A 182 -5.57 13.08 -6.90
CA ASP A 182 -4.92 14.29 -7.40
C ASP A 182 -4.97 14.27 -8.93
N ASP A 183 -5.81 15.12 -9.51
CA ASP A 183 -6.05 15.15 -10.96
C ASP A 183 -4.75 15.41 -11.75
N GLN A 184 -3.86 16.28 -11.26
CA GLN A 184 -2.61 16.57 -11.96
C GLN A 184 -1.70 15.34 -11.95
N GLN A 185 -1.50 14.72 -10.79
CA GLN A 185 -0.70 13.50 -10.69
C GLN A 185 -1.30 12.35 -11.49
N GLU A 186 -2.62 12.25 -11.56
CA GLU A 186 -3.32 11.27 -12.38
C GLU A 186 -3.03 11.49 -13.86
N GLN A 187 -3.11 12.74 -14.35
CA GLN A 187 -2.76 13.06 -15.74
C GLN A 187 -1.28 12.77 -16.04
N ASP A 188 -0.37 13.18 -15.16
CA ASP A 188 1.07 12.93 -15.33
C ASP A 188 1.36 11.42 -15.47
N ARG A 189 0.70 10.58 -14.65
CA ARG A 189 0.82 9.11 -14.73
C ARG A 189 0.30 8.54 -16.04
N ARG A 190 -0.83 9.07 -16.54
CA ARG A 190 -1.42 8.64 -17.82
C ARG A 190 -0.50 8.97 -18.99
N GLU A 191 0.06 10.18 -19.00
CA GLU A 191 1.02 10.59 -20.02
C GLU A 191 2.30 9.77 -19.96
N GLN A 192 2.84 9.53 -18.76
CA GLN A 192 4.00 8.67 -18.55
C GLN A 192 3.76 7.25 -19.09
N PHE A 193 2.59 6.66 -18.79
CA PHE A 193 2.22 5.35 -19.32
C PHE A 193 2.24 5.34 -20.85
N ARG A 194 1.56 6.29 -21.49
CA ARG A 194 1.48 6.35 -22.96
C ARG A 194 2.87 6.49 -23.59
N GLY A 195 3.70 7.36 -23.04
CA GLY A 195 5.07 7.60 -23.54
C GLY A 195 5.97 6.37 -23.41
N LEU A 196 5.94 5.70 -22.25
CA LEU A 196 6.71 4.48 -22.04
C LEU A 196 6.19 3.32 -22.88
N HIS A 197 4.87 3.17 -23.01
CA HIS A 197 4.24 2.12 -23.81
C HIS A 197 4.63 2.26 -25.29
N ALA A 198 4.48 3.46 -25.85
CA ALA A 198 4.86 3.73 -27.23
C ALA A 198 6.35 3.48 -27.47
N SER A 199 7.21 3.98 -26.57
CA SER A 199 8.67 3.80 -26.69
C SER A 199 9.08 2.33 -26.59
N LEU A 200 8.48 1.58 -25.67
CA LEU A 200 8.77 0.17 -25.44
C LEU A 200 8.47 -0.68 -26.68
N LEU A 201 7.29 -0.51 -27.27
CA LEU A 201 6.89 -1.26 -28.47
C LEU A 201 7.62 -0.80 -29.73
N ALA A 202 7.96 0.48 -29.83
CA ALA A 202 8.77 0.98 -30.95
C ALA A 202 10.20 0.40 -30.93
N GLN A 203 10.79 0.25 -29.74
CA GLN A 203 12.14 -0.33 -29.58
C GLN A 203 12.14 -1.86 -29.66
N ASN A 204 11.01 -2.50 -29.34
CA ASN A 204 10.88 -3.96 -29.31
C ASN A 204 9.63 -4.42 -30.08
N PRO A 205 9.66 -4.44 -31.42
CA PRO A 205 8.47 -4.71 -32.25
C PRO A 205 7.86 -6.11 -32.08
N THR A 206 8.62 -7.05 -31.50
CA THR A 206 8.20 -8.42 -31.22
C THR A 206 7.65 -8.61 -29.81
N HIS A 207 7.62 -7.55 -29.01
CA HIS A 207 6.97 -7.54 -27.70
C HIS A 207 5.52 -7.09 -27.82
N ALA A 208 4.71 -7.39 -26.82
CA ALA A 208 3.29 -7.02 -26.81
C ALA A 208 2.80 -6.63 -25.43
N LEU A 209 1.97 -5.59 -25.36
CA LEU A 209 1.09 -5.37 -24.22
C LEU A 209 -0.10 -6.34 -24.34
N LEU A 210 -0.32 -7.16 -23.31
CA LEU A 210 -1.36 -8.19 -23.31
C LEU A 210 -2.70 -7.67 -22.81
N ASN A 211 -2.71 -6.52 -22.14
CA ASN A 211 -3.94 -5.79 -21.81
C ASN A 211 -4.67 -5.40 -23.09
N GLU A 212 -6.01 -5.41 -23.01
CA GLU A 212 -6.79 -4.57 -23.90
C GLU A 212 -6.41 -3.10 -23.64
N VAL A 213 -6.33 -2.32 -24.70
CA VAL A 213 -6.04 -0.88 -24.62
C VAL A 213 -7.33 -0.15 -24.91
N ALA A 214 -7.77 0.68 -23.95
CA ALA A 214 -8.97 1.50 -24.10
C ALA A 214 -8.75 2.64 -25.10
N ASP A 215 -9.82 3.33 -25.49
CA ASP A 215 -9.78 4.45 -26.45
C ASP A 215 -8.85 5.60 -26.02
N ASP A 216 -8.61 5.74 -24.71
CA ASP A 216 -7.70 6.74 -24.15
C ASP A 216 -6.22 6.31 -24.13
N GLY A 217 -5.91 5.14 -24.70
CA GLY A 217 -4.56 4.58 -24.81
C GLY A 217 -4.05 3.94 -23.52
N LEU A 218 -4.90 3.74 -22.50
CA LEU A 218 -4.54 3.14 -21.22
C LEU A 218 -4.89 1.64 -21.16
N PRO A 219 -4.21 0.85 -20.31
CA PRO A 219 -4.48 -0.57 -20.21
C PRO A 219 -5.77 -0.79 -19.42
N VAL A 220 -6.67 -1.59 -19.97
CA VAL A 220 -7.84 -2.09 -19.24
C VAL A 220 -7.36 -3.06 -18.15
N ALA A 221 -7.87 -2.88 -16.94
CA ALA A 221 -7.52 -3.71 -15.80
C ALA A 221 -7.96 -5.16 -16.04
N MET A 222 -7.05 -6.11 -15.79
CA MET A 222 -7.32 -7.54 -15.92
C MET A 222 -7.81 -8.14 -14.59
N SER A 223 -8.81 -9.01 -14.68
CA SER A 223 -9.16 -9.94 -13.60
C SER A 223 -8.04 -10.96 -13.37
N HIS A 224 -8.03 -11.62 -12.19
CA HIS A 224 -7.06 -12.68 -11.90
C HIS A 224 -7.12 -13.85 -12.92
N GLN A 225 -8.29 -14.14 -13.51
CA GLN A 225 -8.43 -15.14 -14.56
C GLN A 225 -7.72 -14.71 -15.85
N GLN A 226 -7.88 -13.45 -16.25
CA GLN A 226 -7.18 -12.88 -17.42
C GLN A 226 -5.67 -12.82 -17.18
N VAL A 227 -5.23 -12.46 -15.97
CA VAL A 227 -3.81 -12.49 -15.59
C VAL A 227 -3.26 -13.92 -15.69
N ASN A 228 -3.95 -14.93 -15.15
CA ASN A 228 -3.52 -16.33 -15.27
C ASN A 228 -3.43 -16.78 -16.74
N ALA A 229 -4.40 -16.39 -17.57
CA ALA A 229 -4.37 -16.69 -19.00
C ALA A 229 -3.16 -16.04 -19.70
N ALA A 230 -2.87 -14.78 -19.38
CA ALA A 230 -1.69 -14.07 -19.89
C ALA A 230 -0.38 -14.73 -19.44
N LEU A 231 -0.26 -15.04 -18.15
CA LEU A 231 0.92 -15.69 -17.58
C LEU A 231 1.19 -17.06 -18.23
N SER A 232 0.14 -17.82 -18.52
CA SER A 232 0.27 -19.17 -19.07
C SER A 232 0.72 -19.19 -20.54
N ARG A 233 0.69 -18.04 -21.23
CA ARG A 233 1.19 -17.89 -22.60
C ARG A 233 2.70 -17.66 -22.67
N ALA A 234 3.41 -17.64 -21.55
CA ALA A 234 4.85 -17.42 -21.50
C ALA A 234 5.61 -18.57 -20.85
N ALA A 235 6.87 -18.79 -21.27
CA ALA A 235 7.72 -19.82 -20.69
C ALA A 235 8.20 -19.46 -19.27
N VAL A 236 8.48 -18.18 -19.01
CA VAL A 236 8.97 -17.69 -17.71
C VAL A 236 8.35 -16.35 -17.31
N GLY A 237 8.27 -16.08 -16.01
CA GLY A 237 7.92 -14.76 -15.47
C GLY A 237 9.17 -13.93 -15.17
N LEU A 238 9.11 -12.62 -15.45
CA LEU A 238 10.20 -11.68 -15.17
C LEU A 238 9.95 -10.89 -13.89
N ILE A 239 11.04 -10.54 -13.21
CA ILE A 239 11.02 -9.50 -12.18
C ILE A 239 12.29 -8.66 -12.27
N LEU A 240 12.13 -7.39 -12.64
CA LEU A 240 13.24 -6.53 -13.08
C LEU A 240 13.44 -5.30 -12.18
N SER A 241 12.62 -5.12 -11.14
CA SER A 241 12.64 -3.94 -10.27
C SER A 241 13.96 -3.79 -9.49
N GLU A 242 14.40 -2.56 -9.25
CA GLU A 242 15.65 -2.25 -8.50
C GLU A 242 15.58 -2.60 -7.03
N VAL A 243 14.45 -2.31 -6.41
CA VAL A 243 14.27 -2.43 -4.97
C VAL A 243 13.22 -3.52 -4.71
N TRP A 244 13.67 -4.61 -4.08
CA TRP A 244 12.85 -5.78 -3.75
C TRP A 244 12.31 -5.73 -2.31
N PRO A 245 11.27 -4.93 -2.07
CA PRO A 245 10.22 -5.36 -1.13
C PRO A 245 8.78 -5.09 -1.66
N ALA A 246 8.63 -4.58 -2.89
CA ALA A 246 7.35 -4.06 -3.41
C ALA A 246 6.85 -4.72 -4.71
N SER A 247 7.44 -5.84 -5.15
CA SER A 247 7.25 -6.40 -6.50
C SER A 247 5.85 -6.94 -6.80
N LEU A 248 5.09 -7.29 -5.77
CA LEU A 248 3.71 -7.76 -5.87
C LEU A 248 2.85 -6.82 -5.02
N LYS A 249 2.02 -6.03 -5.70
CA LYS A 249 0.90 -5.26 -5.15
C LYS A 249 -0.37 -5.83 -5.76
#